data_AF-A0A1S1U4C5-F1
#
_entry.id   AF-A0A1S1U4C5-F1
#
_cell.length_a   1.000
_cell.length_b   1.000
_cell.length_c   1.000
_cell.angle_alpha   90.00
_cell.angle_beta   90.00
_cell.angle_gamma   90.00
#
_symmetry.space_group_name_H-M   'P 1'
#
loop_
_entity.id
_entity.type
_entity.pdbx_description
1 polymer ?
#
loop_
_entity_poly.entity_id
_entity_poly.type
_entity_poly.pdbx_seq_one_letter_code
_entity_poly.pdbx_strand_id
1 'polypeptide(L)'
;MNYRTAIVSTLAEIGEAAWSELLASQQDANPFLSYAFLHALHESGCASADTGWQPNYLVLWQGETLAAALPLYLKLHSYGEYELL
;
A
#
# COMPACT_ATOMS: atom_id res chain seq x y z
N MET A 1 22.20 6.77 12.85
CA MET A 1 21.00 6.06 12.34
C MET A 1 20.95 6.21 10.83
N ASN A 2 20.73 5.12 10.09
CA ASN A 2 20.59 5.14 8.64
C ASN A 2 19.10 5.00 8.30
N TYR A 3 18.51 6.05 7.75
CA TYR A 3 17.12 6.08 7.32
C TYR A 3 17.04 6.16 5.80
N ARG A 4 16.20 5.32 5.19
CA ARG A 4 15.95 5.31 3.76
C ARG A 4 14.46 5.39 3.48
N THR A 5 14.05 6.39 2.71
CA THR A 5 12.68 6.50 2.19
C THR A 5 12.62 5.98 0.76
N ALA A 6 11.49 5.37 0.41
CA ALA A 6 11.20 4.95 -0.97
C ALA A 6 9.70 5.01 -1.23
N ILE A 7 9.33 5.13 -2.51
CA ILE A 7 7.98 4.83 -2.98
C ILE A 7 8.08 3.54 -3.78
N VAL A 8 7.30 2.53 -3.40
CA VAL A 8 7.21 1.25 -4.10
C VAL A 8 5.81 1.06 -4.65
N SER A 9 5.69 0.32 -5.75
CA SER A 9 4.41 0.18 -6.46
C SER A 9 3.65 -1.08 -6.09
N THR A 10 4.28 -2.00 -5.36
CA THR A 10 3.64 -3.23 -4.89
C THR A 10 3.91 -3.48 -3.40
N LEU A 11 2.94 -4.11 -2.75
CA LEU A 11 3.08 -4.54 -1.36
C LEU A 11 4.16 -5.64 -1.21
N ALA A 12 4.36 -6.44 -2.26
CA ALA A 12 5.35 -7.51 -2.30
C ALA A 12 6.80 -7.01 -2.21
N GLU A 13 7.09 -5.80 -2.70
CA GLU A 13 8.43 -5.18 -2.58
C GLU A 13 8.82 -4.87 -1.11
N ILE A 14 7.82 -4.76 -0.22
CA ILE A 14 8.04 -4.53 1.22
C ILE A 14 8.18 -5.86 1.96
N GLY A 15 7.41 -6.87 1.53
CA GLY A 15 7.36 -8.20 2.13
C GLY A 15 6.37 -8.31 3.30
N GLU A 16 5.65 -9.43 3.36
CA GLU A 16 4.61 -9.68 4.35
C GLU A 16 5.13 -9.65 5.80
N ALA A 17 6.32 -10.20 6.04
CA ALA A 17 6.91 -10.24 7.37
C ALA A 17 7.18 -8.82 7.91
N ALA A 18 7.89 -7.99 7.14
CA ALA A 18 8.21 -6.62 7.54
C ALA A 18 6.95 -5.76 7.73
N TRP A 19 5.95 -5.95 6.87
CA TRP A 19 4.67 -5.26 6.99
C TRP A 19 3.89 -5.70 8.25
N SER A 20 3.84 -7.00 8.52
CA SER A 20 3.15 -7.57 9.68
C SER A 20 3.81 -7.17 10.99
N GLU A 21 5.15 -7.15 11.03
CA GLU A 21 5.91 -6.64 12.17
C GLU A 21 5.60 -5.16 12.44
N LEU A 22 5.59 -4.33 11.39
CA LEU A 22 5.22 -2.91 11.52
C LEU A 22 3.81 -2.76 12.09
N LEU A 23 2.83 -3.50 11.56
CA LEU A 23 1.45 -3.42 12.03
C LEU A 23 1.30 -3.91 13.48
N ALA A 24 1.97 -5.00 13.85
CA ALA A 24 1.97 -5.54 15.21
C ALA A 24 2.61 -4.60 16.24
N SER A 25 3.48 -3.68 15.80
CA SER A 25 4.08 -2.67 16.67
C SER A 25 3.14 -1.50 17.02
N GLN A 26 2.00 -1.38 16.33
CA GLN A 26 1.03 -0.32 16.56
C GLN A 26 0.07 -0.68 17.71
N GLN A 27 -0.18 0.27 18.60
CA GLN A 27 -1.11 0.08 19.73
C GLN A 27 -2.54 -0.19 19.27
N ASP A 28 -3.00 0.51 18.22
CA ASP A 28 -4.33 0.39 17.64
C ASP A 28 -4.24 -0.09 16.18
N ALA A 29 -3.74 -1.31 15.99
CA ALA A 29 -3.57 -1.90 14.67
C ALA A 29 -4.89 -1.94 13.88
N ASN A 30 -4.92 -1.27 12.71
CA ASN A 30 -6.09 -1.26 11.85
C ASN A 30 -6.10 -2.52 10.94
N PRO A 31 -7.15 -3.38 10.99
CA PRO A 31 -7.20 -4.59 10.17
C PRO A 31 -7.22 -4.31 8.65
N PHE A 32 -7.69 -3.13 8.24
CA PHE A 32 -7.67 -2.67 6.84
C PHE A 32 -6.28 -2.26 6.35
N LEU A 33 -5.29 -2.25 7.25
CA LEU A 33 -3.88 -2.11 6.91
C LEU A 33 -3.14 -3.45 6.99
N SER A 34 -3.81 -4.59 7.21
CA SER A 34 -3.13 -5.89 7.17
C SER A 34 -2.63 -6.22 5.76
N TYR A 35 -1.53 -6.95 5.68
CA TYR A 35 -0.99 -7.41 4.40
C TYR A 35 -2.03 -8.19 3.61
N ALA A 36 -2.73 -9.13 4.28
CA ALA A 36 -3.77 -9.95 3.68
C ALA A 36 -4.94 -9.11 3.13
N PHE A 37 -5.41 -8.10 3.88
CA PHE A 37 -6.49 -7.23 3.41
C PHE A 37 -6.06 -6.41 2.19
N LEU A 38 -4.90 -5.75 2.26
CA LEU A 38 -4.40 -4.93 1.15
C LEU A 38 -4.10 -5.78 -0.08
N HIS A 39 -3.55 -6.99 0.10
CA HIS A 39 -3.34 -7.91 -1.01
C HIS A 39 -4.68 -8.32 -1.65
N ALA A 40 -5.68 -8.73 -0.85
CA ALA A 40 -7.00 -9.08 -1.35
C ALA A 40 -7.73 -7.90 -2.02
N LEU A 41 -7.53 -6.67 -1.54
CA LEU A 41 -8.10 -5.45 -2.13
C LEU A 41 -7.59 -5.24 -3.57
N HIS A 42 -6.32 -5.54 -3.84
CA HIS A 42 -5.74 -5.44 -5.18
C HIS A 42 -6.09 -6.63 -6.06
N GLU A 43 -5.99 -7.86 -5.53
CA GLU A 43 -6.33 -9.09 -6.25
C GLU A 43 -7.81 -9.14 -6.67
N SER A 44 -8.71 -8.55 -5.89
CA SER A 44 -10.13 -8.48 -6.23
C SER A 44 -10.46 -7.51 -7.37
N GLY A 45 -9.49 -6.69 -7.80
CA GLY A 45 -9.69 -5.68 -8.86
C GLY A 45 -10.38 -4.40 -8.39
N CYS A 46 -10.87 -4.32 -7.15
CA CYS A 46 -11.64 -3.16 -6.66
C CYS A 46 -10.85 -1.85 -6.65
N ALA A 47 -9.57 -1.89 -6.31
CA ALA A 47 -8.66 -0.74 -6.33
C ALA A 47 -7.44 -1.06 -7.21
N SER A 48 -7.69 -1.34 -8.48
CA SER A 48 -6.67 -1.80 -9.43
C SER A 48 -6.51 -0.81 -10.59
N ALA A 49 -5.44 -0.99 -11.37
CA ALA A 49 -5.17 -0.15 -12.53
C ALA A 49 -6.36 -0.14 -13.51
N ASP A 50 -7.07 -1.28 -13.62
CA ASP A 50 -8.26 -1.44 -14.46
C ASP A 50 -9.44 -0.57 -14.00
N THR A 51 -9.51 -0.24 -12.70
CA THR A 51 -10.50 0.69 -12.14
C THR A 51 -9.96 2.11 -11.98
N GLY A 52 -8.79 2.41 -12.57
CA GLY A 52 -8.14 3.70 -12.54
C GLY A 52 -7.41 4.02 -11.23
N TRP A 53 -7.20 3.01 -10.37
CA TRP A 53 -6.53 3.13 -9.08
C TRP A 53 -5.19 2.39 -9.10
N GLN A 54 -4.09 3.10 -8.86
CA GLN A 54 -2.77 2.47 -8.79
C GLN A 54 -2.23 2.53 -7.36
N PRO A 55 -2.01 1.37 -6.70
CA PRO A 55 -1.40 1.36 -5.39
C PRO A 55 0.05 1.84 -5.46
N ASN A 56 0.42 2.64 -4.47
CA ASN A 56 1.78 3.06 -4.19
C ASN A 56 1.97 3.02 -2.68
N TYR A 57 3.19 2.84 -2.21
CA TYR A 57 3.49 2.78 -0.79
C TYR A 57 4.68 3.65 -0.49
N LEU A 58 4.50 4.67 0.34
CA LEU A 58 5.59 5.42 0.90
C LEU A 58 6.12 4.65 2.11
N VAL A 59 7.39 4.27 2.08
CA VAL A 59 8.03 3.48 3.14
C VAL A 59 9.23 4.21 3.71
N LEU A 60 9.48 3.99 5.00
CA LEU A 60 10.65 4.44 5.73
C LEU A 60 11.33 3.23 6.36
N TRP A 61 12.58 2.98 5.99
CA TRP A 61 13.43 1.94 6.56
C TRP A 61 14.44 2.55 7.52
N GLN A 62 14.66 1.88 8.66
CA GLN A 62 15.76 2.13 9.58
C GLN A 62 16.71 0.91 9.56
N GLY A 63 17.77 0.99 8.76
CA GLY A 63 18.52 -0.22 8.39
C GLY A 63 17.60 -1.19 7.63
N GLU A 64 17.44 -2.41 8.16
CA GLU A 64 16.57 -3.45 7.59
C GLU A 64 15.18 -3.49 8.24
N THR A 65 14.90 -2.63 9.22
CA THR A 65 13.58 -2.58 9.88
C THR A 65 12.68 -1.58 9.18
N LEU A 66 11.47 -1.99 8.82
CA LEU A 66 10.44 -1.10 8.32
C LEU A 66 9.91 -0.24 9.48
N ALA A 67 10.29 1.02 9.52
CA ALA A 67 9.96 1.94 10.61
C ALA A 67 8.60 2.64 10.41
N ALA A 68 8.19 2.85 9.16
CA ALA A 68 6.87 3.36 8.82
C ALA A 68 6.48 2.99 7.39
N ALA A 69 5.18 2.89 7.13
CA ALA A 69 4.62 2.72 5.80
C ALA A 69 3.28 3.44 5.68
N LEU A 70 2.97 3.95 4.50
CA LEU A 70 1.72 4.61 4.16
C LEU A 70 1.24 4.10 2.81
N PRO A 71 0.11 3.36 2.74
CA PRO A 71 -0.56 3.08 1.48
C PRO A 71 -1.08 4.38 0.86
N LEU A 72 -0.82 4.55 -0.42
CA LEU A 72 -1.24 5.65 -1.26
C LEU A 72 -1.91 5.07 -2.50
N TYR A 73 -2.92 5.76 -3.02
CA TYR A 73 -3.60 5.34 -4.24
C TYR A 73 -3.61 6.50 -5.20
N LEU A 74 -2.89 6.34 -6.31
CA LEU A 74 -2.97 7.29 -7.41
C LEU A 74 -4.24 7.00 -8.19
N LYS A 75 -5.12 7.99 -8.28
CA LYS A 75 -6.31 7.92 -9.12
C LYS A 75 -6.02 8.62 -10.45
N LEU A 76 -5.95 7.86 -11.54
CA LEU A 76 -5.58 8.42 -12.85
C LEU A 76 -6.75 9.16 -13.50
N HIS A 77 -7.97 8.64 -13.36
CA HIS A 77 -9.18 9.24 -13.94
C HIS A 77 -10.37 9.10 -12.97
N SER A 78 -11.21 10.13 -12.87
CA SER A 78 -12.51 10.05 -12.19
C SER A 78 -13.55 9.55 -13.18
N TYR A 79 -13.58 8.24 -13.44
CA TYR A 79 -14.61 7.70 -14.30
C TYR A 79 -15.97 7.78 -13.60
N GLY A 80 -16.80 8.67 -14.12
CA GLY A 80 -18.14 8.93 -13.63
C GLY A 80 -18.61 10.33 -13.94
N GLU A 81 -18.42 10.85 -15.17
CA GLU A 81 -19.30 11.88 -15.75
C GLU A 81 -19.42 11.79 -17.29
N TYR A 82 -18.37 11.49 -18.07
CA TYR A 82 -18.51 11.42 -19.55
C TYR A 82 -17.46 10.55 -20.21
N GLU A 83 -17.79 9.30 -20.56
CA GLU A 83 -17.32 8.74 -21.82
C GLU A 83 -18.55 8.16 -22.54
N LEU A 84 -19.08 9.00 -23.44
CA LEU A 84 -19.87 8.54 -24.57
C LEU A 84 -19.06 7.48 -25.31
N LEU A 85 -19.61 6.27 -25.40
CA LEU A 85 -19.86 5.56 -26.66
C LEU A 85 -20.96 4.51 -26.43
#